data_AF-A0A8T3NWL1-F1
#
_entry.id   AF-A0A8T3NWL1-F1
#
_cell.length_a   1.000
_cell.length_b   1.000
_cell.length_c   1.000
_cell.angle_alpha   90.00
_cell.angle_beta   90.00
_cell.angle_gamma   90.00
#
_symmetry.space_group_name_H-M   'P 1'
#
loop_
_entity.id
_entity.type
_entity.pdbx_description
1 polymer ?
#
loop_
_entity_poly.entity_id
_entity_poly.type
_entity_poly.pdbx_seq_one_letter_code
_entity_poly.pdbx_strand_id
1 'polypeptide(L)'
;MTPVLVDSNVLLDVVTNDPAWGSWSRVSLEQTADDAILVINPLIYAEVSIGFASVEALEDALPSDLYRREDLPYEAAFLAGKAYLAYRRRGGSRTSPLPDFYIGAHAAVSGYRLLTRDATRYRSYYPKLELIVPSA
;
A
#
# COMPACT_ATOMS: atom_id res chain seq x y z
N MET A 1 7.62 15.42 8.95
CA MET A 1 7.02 14.07 9.01
C MET A 1 7.02 13.52 7.60
N THR A 2 7.62 12.35 7.39
CA THR A 2 7.63 11.68 6.08
C THR A 2 6.28 11.00 5.88
N PRO A 3 5.52 11.29 4.81
CA PRO A 3 4.24 10.63 4.57
C PRO A 3 4.41 9.11 4.44
N VAL A 4 3.33 8.39 4.77
CA VAL A 4 3.30 6.92 4.72
C VAL A 4 2.23 6.50 3.74
N LEU A 5 2.64 5.79 2.69
CA LEU A 5 1.69 5.11 1.82
C LEU A 5 1.18 3.86 2.54
N VAL A 6 -0.13 3.68 2.61
CA VAL A 6 -0.75 2.54 3.28
C VAL A 6 -1.10 1.48 2.23
N ASP A 7 -0.53 0.29 2.37
CA ASP A 7 -0.84 -0.83 1.48
C ASP A 7 -2.28 -1.33 1.67
N SER A 8 -2.89 -1.86 0.61
CA SER A 8 -4.28 -2.31 0.63
C SER A 8 -4.51 -3.45 1.61
N ASN A 9 -3.52 -4.33 1.81
CA ASN A 9 -3.60 -5.43 2.77
C ASN A 9 -3.91 -4.94 4.19
N VAL A 10 -3.26 -3.87 4.66
CA VAL A 10 -3.44 -3.31 6.01
C VAL A 10 -4.85 -2.76 6.19
N LEU A 11 -5.37 -2.03 5.19
CA LEU A 11 -6.74 -1.50 5.23
C LEU A 11 -7.78 -2.62 5.18
N LEU A 12 -7.58 -3.62 4.32
CA LEU A 12 -8.46 -4.77 4.21
C LEU A 12 -8.49 -5.59 5.51
N ASP A 13 -7.36 -5.75 6.19
CA ASP A 13 -7.31 -6.48 7.47
C ASP A 13 -8.22 -5.81 8.52
N VAL A 14 -8.26 -4.47 8.57
CA VAL A 14 -9.13 -3.73 9.49
C VAL A 14 -10.59 -3.79 9.07
N VAL A 15 -10.88 -3.57 7.79
CA VAL A 15 -12.24 -3.57 7.25
C VAL A 15 -12.92 -4.93 7.40
N THR A 16 -12.17 -6.01 7.18
CA THR A 16 -12.68 -7.38 7.23
C THR A 16 -12.60 -8.00 8.62
N ASN A 17 -12.06 -7.27 9.62
CA ASN A 17 -11.70 -7.80 10.94
C ASN A 17 -10.89 -9.10 10.83
N ASP A 18 -9.81 -9.08 10.05
CA ASP A 18 -8.96 -10.25 9.84
C ASP A 18 -8.46 -10.78 11.20
N PRO A 19 -8.67 -12.08 11.49
CA PRO A 19 -8.39 -12.64 12.81
C PRO A 19 -6.89 -12.76 13.11
N ALA A 20 -6.03 -12.77 12.08
CA ALA A 20 -4.58 -12.88 12.23
C ALA A 20 -3.92 -11.50 12.24
N TRP A 21 -4.36 -10.59 11.36
CA TRP A 21 -3.67 -9.33 11.08
C TRP A 21 -4.42 -8.09 11.57
N GLY A 22 -5.73 -8.16 11.81
CA GLY A 22 -6.55 -7.00 12.14
C GLY A 22 -6.06 -6.22 13.37
N SER A 23 -5.55 -6.93 14.39
CA SER A 23 -4.97 -6.29 15.58
C SER A 23 -3.70 -5.48 15.24
N TRP A 24 -2.76 -6.10 14.52
CA TRP A 24 -1.52 -5.44 14.12
C TRP A 24 -1.78 -4.28 13.16
N SER A 25 -2.65 -4.48 12.17
CA SER A 25 -2.98 -3.47 11.16
C SER A 25 -3.67 -2.25 11.80
N ARG A 26 -4.59 -2.46 12.75
CA ARG A 26 -5.23 -1.37 13.50
C ARG A 26 -4.23 -0.57 14.33
N VAL A 27 -3.42 -1.25 15.16
CA VAL A 27 -2.41 -0.58 15.99
C VAL A 27 -1.39 0.18 15.13
N SER A 28 -0.96 -0.41 14.02
CA SER A 28 0.02 0.23 13.14
C SER A 28 -0.57 1.46 12.44
N LEU A 29 -1.83 1.40 12.00
CA LEU A 29 -2.53 2.56 11.43
C LEU A 29 -2.67 3.68 12.45
N GLU A 30 -3.11 3.37 13.68
CA GLU A 30 -3.24 4.35 14.77
C GLU A 30 -1.90 5.03 15.06
N GLN A 31 -0.85 4.25 15.28
CA GLN A 31 0.49 4.78 15.57
C GLN A 31 1.07 5.62 14.43
N THR A 32 0.79 5.22 13.18
CA THR A 32 1.28 5.95 12.00
C THR A 32 0.47 7.23 11.76
N ALA A 33 -0.82 7.24 12.09
CA ALA A 33 -1.65 8.43 11.99
C ALA A 33 -1.24 9.51 13.00
N ASP A 34 -0.67 9.11 14.15
CA ASP A 34 -0.15 10.03 15.17
C ASP A 34 1.11 10.78 14.70
N ASP A 35 1.91 10.20 13.79
CA ASP A 35 3.25 10.72 13.43
C ASP A 35 3.47 10.99 11.92
N ALA A 36 2.49 10.69 11.07
CA ALA A 36 2.58 10.85 9.64
C ALA A 36 1.22 11.10 8.96
N ILE A 37 1.28 11.69 7.77
CA ILE A 37 0.13 11.75 6.87
C ILE A 37 -0.01 10.39 6.20
N LEU A 38 -1.17 9.76 6.37
CA LEU A 38 -1.52 8.52 5.66
C LEU A 38 -1.91 8.86 4.22
N VAL A 39 -1.31 8.15 3.27
CA VAL A 39 -1.53 8.35 1.84
C VAL A 39 -2.08 7.08 1.23
N ILE A 40 -3.05 7.22 0.33
CA ILE A 40 -3.53 6.15 -0.55
C ILE A 40 -3.56 6.65 -2.00
N ASN A 41 -3.52 5.72 -2.95
CA ASN A 41 -3.67 6.01 -4.37
C ASN A 41 -4.86 5.24 -4.97
N PRO A 42 -5.24 5.50 -6.24
CA PRO A 42 -6.39 4.85 -6.85
C PRO A 42 -6.33 3.31 -6.88
N LEU A 43 -5.13 2.72 -6.85
CA LEU A 43 -4.96 1.27 -6.89
C LEU A 43 -5.31 0.66 -5.53
N ILE A 44 -4.84 1.28 -4.45
CA ILE A 44 -5.20 0.91 -3.07
C ILE A 44 -6.71 1.08 -2.87
N TYR A 45 -7.27 2.21 -3.31
CA TYR A 45 -8.71 2.47 -3.24
C TYR A 45 -9.51 1.38 -3.98
N ALA A 46 -9.09 1.01 -5.20
CA ALA A 46 -9.75 -0.03 -5.98
C ALA A 46 -9.70 -1.40 -5.28
N GLU A 47 -8.59 -1.78 -4.67
CA GLU A 47 -8.48 -3.06 -3.94
C GLU A 47 -9.35 -3.08 -2.69
N VAL A 48 -9.34 -1.99 -1.90
CA VAL A 48 -10.14 -1.88 -0.68
C VAL A 48 -11.64 -1.87 -1.00
N SER A 49 -12.03 -1.29 -2.14
CA SER A 49 -13.44 -1.22 -2.56
C SER A 49 -14.16 -2.57 -2.66
N ILE A 50 -13.42 -3.66 -2.87
CA ILE A 50 -13.97 -5.03 -2.94
C ILE A 50 -14.66 -5.41 -1.63
N GLY A 51 -14.23 -4.84 -0.50
CA GLY A 51 -14.83 -5.07 0.82
C GLY A 51 -16.13 -4.32 1.08
N PHE A 52 -16.60 -3.47 0.16
CA PHE A 52 -17.72 -2.55 0.38
C PHE A 52 -18.83 -2.73 -0.65
N ALA A 53 -20.07 -2.57 -0.20
CA ALA A 53 -21.26 -2.70 -1.05
C ALA A 53 -21.58 -1.43 -1.86
N SER A 54 -21.03 -0.27 -1.47
CA SER A 54 -21.26 1.01 -2.13
C SER A 54 -20.06 1.94 -1.99
N VAL A 55 -20.02 2.98 -2.82
CA VAL A 55 -18.97 4.02 -2.77
C VAL A 55 -19.07 4.80 -1.46
N GLU A 56 -20.27 5.12 -1.00
CA GLU A 56 -20.50 5.86 0.24
C GLU A 56 -19.92 5.13 1.45
N ALA A 57 -20.13 3.81 1.54
CA ALA A 57 -19.58 3.01 2.64
C ALA A 57 -18.03 2.98 2.63
N LEU A 58 -17.42 3.01 1.44
CA LEU A 58 -15.97 3.09 1.29
C LEU A 58 -15.44 4.48 1.64
N GLU A 59 -16.14 5.55 1.22
CA GLU A 59 -15.81 6.93 1.56
C GLU A 59 -15.87 7.16 3.08
N ASP A 60 -16.87 6.60 3.76
CA ASP A 60 -16.99 6.63 5.22
C ASP A 60 -15.83 5.89 5.92
N ALA A 61 -15.32 4.81 5.32
CA ALA A 61 -14.19 4.04 5.85
C ALA A 61 -12.82 4.65 5.53
N LEU A 62 -12.72 5.45 4.46
CA LEU A 62 -11.50 6.13 4.02
C LEU A 62 -11.72 7.65 3.96
N PRO A 63 -12.01 8.29 5.10
CA PRO A 63 -12.37 9.69 5.12
C PRO A 63 -11.17 10.55 4.73
N SER A 64 -11.42 11.60 3.95
CA SER A 64 -10.37 12.40 3.30
C SER A 64 -9.53 13.26 4.26
N ASP A 65 -10.00 13.44 5.49
CA ASP A 65 -9.26 14.09 6.58
C ASP A 65 -8.19 13.17 7.20
N LEU A 66 -8.40 11.85 7.16
CA LEU A 66 -7.44 10.85 7.61
C LEU A 66 -6.51 10.36 6.49
N TYR A 67 -7.06 10.13 5.29
CA TYR A 67 -6.32 9.58 4.15
C TYR A 67 -6.18 10.60 3.03
N ARG A 68 -4.95 11.07 2.82
CA ARG A 68 -4.63 11.89 1.65
C ARG A 68 -4.62 11.02 0.39
N ARG A 69 -5.48 11.36 -0.56
CA ARG A 69 -5.53 10.71 -1.87
C ARG A 69 -4.54 11.38 -2.81
N GLU A 70 -3.67 10.60 -3.42
CA GLU A 70 -2.72 11.06 -4.43
C GLU A 70 -2.86 10.25 -5.71
N ASP A 71 -2.76 10.92 -6.85
CA ASP A 71 -2.62 10.25 -8.14
C ASP A 71 -1.30 9.47 -8.19
N LEU A 72 -1.26 8.44 -9.04
CA LEU A 72 -0.02 7.72 -9.31
C LEU A 72 0.91 8.57 -10.19
N PRO A 73 2.12 8.94 -9.73
CA PRO A 73 3.08 9.66 -10.58
C PRO A 73 3.49 8.83 -11.79
N TYR A 74 3.75 9.48 -12.93
CA TYR A 74 4.23 8.78 -14.13
C TYR A 74 5.59 8.10 -13.91
N GLU A 75 6.45 8.70 -13.08
CA GLU A 75 7.72 8.15 -12.65
C GLU A 75 7.54 6.85 -11.85
N ALA A 76 6.51 6.78 -11.01
CA ALA A 76 6.14 5.57 -10.29
C ALA A 76 5.64 4.49 -11.23
N ALA A 77 4.81 4.85 -12.23
CA ALA A 77 4.38 3.90 -13.26
C ALA A 77 5.57 3.33 -14.06
N PHE A 78 6.55 4.16 -14.42
CA PHE A 78 7.77 3.72 -15.08
C PHE A 78 8.58 2.75 -14.21
N LEU A 79 8.78 3.10 -12.94
CA LEU A 79 9.53 2.27 -11.99
C LEU A 79 8.83 0.94 -11.72
N ALA A 80 7.50 0.93 -11.59
CA ALA A 80 6.69 -0.28 -11.48
C ALA A 80 6.88 -1.22 -12.68
N GLY A 81 6.97 -0.66 -13.90
CA GLY A 81 7.29 -1.42 -15.11
C GLY A 81 8.67 -2.10 -15.05
N LYS A 82 9.68 -1.43 -14.46
CA LYS A 82 11.01 -2.03 -14.25
C LYS A 82 10.97 -3.15 -13.20
N ALA A 83 10.24 -2.95 -12.11
CA ALA A 83 10.04 -3.97 -11.09
C ALA A 83 9.33 -5.21 -11.67
N TYR A 84 8.28 -5.01 -12.47
CA TYR A 84 7.58 -6.09 -13.16
C TYR A 84 8.47 -6.84 -14.15
N LEU A 85 9.29 -6.12 -14.94
CA LEU A 85 10.26 -6.76 -15.83
C LEU A 85 11.27 -7.62 -15.05
N ALA A 86 11.75 -7.14 -13.91
CA ALA A 86 12.63 -7.91 -13.03
C ALA A 86 11.93 -9.16 -12.46
N TYR A 87 10.67 -9.04 -12.04
CA TYR A 87 9.84 -10.17 -11.61
C TYR A 87 9.70 -11.23 -12.71
N ARG A 88 9.38 -10.84 -13.94
CA ARG A 88 9.28 -11.76 -15.09
C ARG A 88 10.58 -12.48 -15.39
N ARG A 89 11.71 -11.75 -15.32
CA ARG A 89 13.05 -12.33 -15.51
C ARG A 89 13.43 -13.36 -14.44
N ARG A 90 12.84 -13.26 -13.24
CA ARG A 90 13.00 -14.21 -12.13
C ARG A 90 12.01 -15.38 -12.19
N GLY A 91 11.31 -15.59 -13.31
CA GLY A 91 10.37 -16.70 -13.49
C GLY A 91 8.94 -16.40 -13.01
N GLY A 92 8.61 -15.14 -12.77
CA GLY A 92 7.27 -14.73 -12.39
C GLY A 92 6.21 -15.09 -13.44
N SER A 93 5.11 -15.71 -13.00
CA SER A 93 4.04 -16.22 -13.87
C SER A 93 2.96 -15.20 -14.23
N ARG A 94 2.88 -14.06 -13.54
CA ARG A 94 1.86 -13.04 -13.81
C ARG A 94 2.02 -12.45 -15.21
N THR A 95 0.90 -12.29 -15.91
CA THR A 95 0.83 -11.78 -17.28
C THR A 95 0.74 -10.25 -17.34
N SER A 96 0.38 -9.60 -16.23
CA SER A 96 0.33 -8.15 -16.05
C SER A 96 1.07 -7.73 -14.75
N PRO A 97 1.50 -6.46 -14.66
CA PRO A 97 2.00 -5.91 -13.40
C PRO A 97 0.92 -5.97 -12.31
N LEU A 98 1.28 -6.43 -11.12
CA LEU A 98 0.44 -6.41 -9.93
C LEU A 98 0.37 -5.00 -9.31
N PRO A 99 -0.73 -4.65 -8.61
CA PRO A 99 -0.87 -3.41 -7.85
C PRO A 99 0.33 -3.11 -6.95
N ASP A 100 0.88 -4.11 -6.25
CA ASP A 100 2.05 -3.98 -5.36
C ASP A 100 3.26 -3.34 -6.05
N PHE A 101 3.46 -3.56 -7.36
CA PHE A 101 4.55 -2.90 -8.08
C PHE A 101 4.33 -1.39 -8.14
N TYR A 102 3.11 -0.95 -8.39
CA TYR A 102 2.79 0.47 -8.43
C TYR A 102 2.77 1.10 -7.05
N ILE A 103 2.25 0.41 -6.04
CA ILE A 103 2.23 0.87 -4.64
C ILE A 103 3.66 1.09 -4.14
N GLY A 104 4.53 0.09 -4.28
CA GLY A 104 5.93 0.22 -3.86
C GLY A 104 6.69 1.27 -4.66
N ALA A 105 6.39 1.42 -5.96
CA ALA A 105 7.01 2.44 -6.79
C ALA A 105 6.56 3.86 -6.41
N HIS A 106 5.29 4.06 -6.06
CA HIS A 106 4.77 5.36 -5.61
C HIS A 106 5.50 5.77 -4.33
N ALA A 107 5.55 4.89 -3.33
CA ALA A 107 6.24 5.20 -2.09
C ALA A 107 7.74 5.50 -2.33
N ALA A 108 8.41 4.71 -3.16
CA ALA A 108 9.83 4.90 -3.46
C ALA A 108 10.13 6.20 -4.22
N VAL A 109 9.29 6.58 -5.19
CA VAL A 109 9.47 7.81 -5.98
C VAL A 109 9.18 9.06 -5.15
N SER A 110 8.14 9.01 -4.32
CA SER A 110 7.76 10.14 -3.47
C SER A 110 8.61 10.29 -2.21
N GLY A 111 9.55 9.36 -1.96
CA GLY A 111 10.36 9.36 -0.74
C GLY A 111 9.55 9.08 0.52
N TYR A 112 8.46 8.32 0.39
CA TYR A 112 7.57 7.94 1.47
C TYR A 112 8.04 6.64 2.13
N ARG A 113 7.47 6.38 3.30
CA ARG A 113 7.50 5.05 3.94
C ARG A 113 6.31 4.24 3.42
N LEU A 114 6.36 2.92 3.53
CA LEU A 114 5.25 2.03 3.17
C LEU A 114 4.84 1.16 4.36
N LEU A 115 3.59 1.28 4.78
CA LEU A 115 2.97 0.42 5.78
C LEU A 115 2.35 -0.81 5.10
N THR A 116 2.86 -2.01 5.39
CA THR A 116 2.44 -3.26 4.75
C THR A 116 2.75 -4.47 5.62
N ARG A 117 1.97 -5.56 5.50
CA ARG A 117 2.38 -6.85 6.07
C ARG A 117 3.27 -7.69 5.15
N ASP A 118 3.40 -7.34 3.86
CA ASP A 118 4.07 -8.16 2.84
C ASP A 118 5.50 -7.68 2.52
N ALA A 119 6.38 -7.68 3.52
CA ALA A 119 7.73 -7.11 3.43
C ALA A 119 8.62 -7.71 2.31
N THR A 120 8.53 -9.03 2.10
CA THR A 120 9.43 -9.78 1.19
C THR A 120 9.41 -9.25 -0.23
N ARG A 121 8.22 -8.93 -0.74
CA ARG A 121 8.05 -8.43 -2.11
C ARG A 121 8.66 -7.05 -2.26
N TYR A 122 8.32 -6.13 -1.37
CA TYR A 122 8.81 -4.75 -1.46
C TYR A 122 10.33 -4.68 -1.29
N ARG A 123 10.92 -5.43 -0.34
CA ARG A 123 12.38 -5.52 -0.20
C ARG A 123 13.08 -6.04 -1.46
N SER A 124 12.43 -6.93 -2.21
CA SER A 124 13.01 -7.55 -3.42
C SER A 124 13.10 -6.60 -4.63
N TYR A 125 12.22 -5.60 -4.69
CA TYR A 125 12.12 -4.69 -5.85
C TYR A 125 12.44 -3.22 -5.50
N TYR A 126 12.29 -2.84 -4.23
CA TYR A 126 12.50 -1.50 -3.70
C TYR A 126 13.38 -1.56 -2.45
N PRO A 127 14.66 -1.98 -2.56
CA PRO A 127 15.52 -2.24 -1.39
C PRO A 127 15.85 -1.00 -0.55
N LYS A 128 15.63 0.20 -1.07
CA LYS A 128 15.81 1.48 -0.36
C LYS A 128 14.51 2.02 0.25
N LEU A 129 13.38 1.39 -0.03
CA LEU A 129 12.09 1.81 0.51
C LEU A 129 12.02 1.43 1.98
N GLU A 130 11.74 2.43 2.82
CA GLU A 130 11.51 2.20 4.24
C GLU A 130 10.14 1.55 4.44
N LEU A 131 10.11 0.41 5.15
CA LEU A 131 8.90 -0.36 5.38
C LEU A 131 8.53 -0.36 6.86
N ILE A 132 7.25 -0.10 7.15
CA ILE A 132 6.63 -0.36 8.44
C ILE A 132 5.93 -1.71 8.31
N VAL A 133 6.45 -2.72 9.01
CA VAL A 133 6.06 -4.13 8.86
C VAL A 133 5.91 -4.78 10.24
N PRO A 134 5.21 -5.92 10.35
CA PRO A 134 5.12 -6.65 11.61
C PRO A 134 6.51 -7.01 12.14
N SER A 135 6.69 -6.85 13.45
CA SER A 135 7.83 -7.42 14.18
C SER A 135 7.78 -8.93 14.04
N ALA A 136 8.93 -9.55 13.72
CA ALA A 136 9.07 -11.00 13.69
C ALA A 136 9.00 -11.61 15.09
#